data_AF-A0A820GUQ3-F1
#
_entry.id   AF-A0A820GUQ3-F1
#
_cell.length_a   1.000
_cell.length_b   1.000
_cell.length_c   1.000
_cell.angle_alpha   90.00
_cell.angle_beta   90.00
_cell.angle_gamma   90.00
#
_symmetry.space_group_name_H-M   'P 1'
#
loop_
_entity.id
_entity.type
_entity.pdbx_description
1 polymer ?
#
loop_
_entity_poly.entity_id
_entity_poly.type
_entity_poly.pdbx_seq_one_letter_code
_entity_poly.pdbx_strand_id
1 'polypeptide(L)'
;YDGLWGITTIGATFQSGNASAFNGYIDNVRFEARAKNSTEILNDATLHVYYSFDGGSRTDNGPNGINGTASGSLSSTTGRVNQALQFNSGPYIYYSYTPFYFLGISGHPLTIALWAKPTGSYAQQTLVLVDSSSWCVHYLAMSSTGQLVAYSWKGADIGTNGPILPLNTWTHIGYTYSTTNGIR
;
A
#
# COMPACT_ATOMS: atom_id res chain seq x y z
N TYR A 1 -1.62 34.84 -0.33
CA TYR A 1 -2.87 34.93 -1.11
C TYR A 1 -3.88 35.46 -0.13
N ASP A 2 -4.11 36.77 -0.14
CA ASP A 2 -5.05 37.40 0.80
C ASP A 2 -6.45 37.21 0.24
N GLY A 3 -7.22 36.38 0.94
CA GLY A 3 -8.54 35.94 0.54
C GLY A 3 -9.52 37.10 0.43
N LEU A 4 -9.86 37.46 -0.80
CA LEU A 4 -11.11 38.14 -1.10
C LEU A 4 -12.19 37.08 -1.34
N TRP A 5 -13.32 37.27 -0.69
CA TRP A 5 -14.51 36.42 -0.77
C TRP A 5 -14.94 36.23 -2.22
N GLY A 6 -14.78 35.00 -2.73
CA GLY A 6 -15.21 34.61 -4.07
C GLY A 6 -15.45 33.11 -4.13
N ILE A 7 -16.51 32.70 -4.79
CA ILE A 7 -16.77 31.29 -5.11
C ILE A 7 -15.90 30.98 -6.33
N THR A 8 -14.85 30.18 -6.15
CA THR A 8 -14.10 29.58 -7.28
C THR A 8 -14.72 28.23 -7.59
N THR A 9 -15.26 28.09 -8.80
CA THR A 9 -15.72 26.80 -9.32
C THR A 9 -14.54 26.11 -10.00
N ILE A 10 -14.06 25.00 -9.43
CA ILE A 10 -12.99 24.20 -10.01
C ILE A 10 -13.61 23.16 -10.96
N GLY A 11 -13.14 23.12 -12.22
CA GLY A 11 -13.55 22.09 -13.18
C GLY A 11 -14.76 22.42 -14.07
N ALA A 12 -15.07 23.69 -14.32
CA ALA A 12 -16.07 24.08 -15.33
C ALA A 12 -15.40 24.76 -16.53
N THR A 13 -15.73 24.31 -17.75
CA THR A 13 -15.50 25.10 -18.97
C THR A 13 -16.80 25.80 -19.35
N PHE A 14 -16.75 27.11 -19.55
CA PHE A 14 -17.89 27.88 -20.06
C PHE A 14 -17.84 27.84 -21.58
N GLN A 15 -18.59 26.92 -22.18
CA GLN A 15 -18.79 26.90 -23.63
C GLN A 15 -20.20 27.42 -23.92
N SER A 16 -20.28 28.61 -24.52
CA SER A 16 -21.51 29.20 -25.09
C SER A 16 -22.77 29.06 -24.21
N GLY A 17 -22.74 29.61 -22.99
CA GLY A 17 -23.94 29.73 -22.14
C GLY A 17 -24.37 28.49 -21.36
N ASN A 18 -23.67 27.35 -21.50
CA ASN A 18 -23.93 26.15 -20.70
C ASN A 18 -22.68 25.81 -19.86
N ALA A 19 -22.84 25.81 -18.53
CA ALA A 19 -21.83 25.29 -17.62
C ALA A 19 -21.78 23.76 -17.78
N SER A 20 -20.73 23.25 -18.43
CA SER A 20 -20.46 21.82 -18.46
C SER A 20 -19.60 21.50 -17.24
N ALA A 21 -20.19 20.86 -16.23
CA ALA A 21 -19.44 20.38 -15.07
C ALA A 21 -18.46 19.28 -15.51
N PHE A 22 -17.28 19.24 -14.90
CA PHE A 22 -16.37 18.11 -15.02
C PHE A 22 -17.11 16.81 -14.72
N ASN A 23 -17.13 15.91 -15.71
CA ASN A 23 -17.67 14.57 -15.57
C ASN A 23 -16.49 13.58 -15.53
N GLY A 24 -16.01 13.31 -14.33
CA GLY A 24 -14.89 12.41 -14.06
C GLY A 24 -14.67 12.25 -12.55
N TYR A 25 -13.70 11.41 -12.17
CA TYR A 25 -13.34 11.23 -10.77
C TYR A 25 -12.30 12.27 -10.35
N ILE A 26 -12.61 13.05 -9.30
CA ILE A 26 -11.64 13.88 -8.59
C ILE A 26 -11.23 13.10 -7.35
N ASP A 27 -9.97 12.64 -7.31
CA ASP A 27 -9.44 11.87 -6.19
C ASP A 27 -9.05 12.80 -5.02
N ASN A 28 -8.31 13.89 -5.30
CA ASN A 28 -7.79 14.77 -4.26
C ASN A 28 -7.54 16.20 -4.76
N VAL A 29 -7.97 17.21 -4.00
CA VAL A 29 -7.68 18.63 -4.24
C VAL A 29 -7.06 19.22 -2.97
N ARG A 30 -5.81 19.69 -3.06
CA ARG A 30 -5.09 20.31 -1.94
C ARG A 30 -4.53 21.66 -2.32
N PHE A 31 -4.55 22.58 -1.35
CA PHE A 31 -3.83 23.84 -1.44
C PHE A 31 -2.51 23.68 -0.67
N GLU A 32 -1.41 23.90 -1.37
CA GLU A 32 -0.07 23.73 -0.82
C GLU A 32 0.58 25.10 -0.64
N ALA A 33 1.22 25.32 0.52
CA ALA A 33 1.87 26.60 0.83
C ALA A 33 3.17 26.83 0.03
N ARG A 34 3.66 25.80 -0.67
CA ARG A 34 4.85 25.85 -1.53
C ARG A 34 4.71 24.96 -2.75
N ALA A 35 5.57 25.20 -3.75
CA ALA A 35 5.76 24.27 -4.86
C ALA A 35 6.35 22.94 -4.36
N LYS A 36 5.80 21.83 -4.84
CA LYS A 36 6.31 20.48 -4.64
C LYS A 36 7.34 20.12 -5.71
N ASN A 37 8.33 19.32 -5.35
CA ASN A 37 9.25 18.75 -6.32
C ASN A 37 8.60 17.55 -7.04
N SER A 38 9.25 17.03 -8.09
CA SER A 38 8.72 15.93 -8.90
C SER A 38 8.48 14.64 -8.10
N THR A 39 9.31 14.35 -7.10
CA THR A 39 9.17 13.16 -6.24
C THR A 39 7.96 13.30 -5.33
N GLU A 40 7.75 14.48 -4.75
CA GLU A 40 6.59 14.76 -3.92
C GLU A 40 5.29 14.64 -4.73
N ILE A 41 5.27 15.21 -5.94
CA ILE A 41 4.12 15.10 -6.85
C ILE A 41 3.86 13.63 -7.23
N LEU A 42 4.90 12.87 -7.55
CA LEU A 42 4.77 11.46 -7.89
C LEU A 42 4.24 10.64 -6.70
N ASN A 43 4.74 10.89 -5.48
CA ASN A 43 4.28 10.22 -4.28
C ASN A 43 2.82 10.56 -3.99
N ASP A 44 2.42 11.83 -4.08
CA ASP A 44 1.01 12.21 -3.89
C ASP A 44 0.07 11.56 -4.92
N ALA A 45 0.58 11.29 -6.12
CA ALA A 45 -0.19 10.70 -7.22
C ALA A 45 -0.23 9.16 -7.18
N THR A 46 0.72 8.49 -6.52
CA THR A 46 0.90 7.03 -6.67
C THR A 46 1.11 6.27 -5.36
N LEU A 47 1.59 6.94 -4.30
CA LEU A 47 1.84 6.30 -3.01
C LEU A 47 0.57 6.29 -2.17
N HIS A 48 0.04 5.10 -1.91
CA HIS A 48 -1.18 5.00 -1.12
C HIS A 48 -0.93 5.01 0.39
N VAL A 49 0.08 4.26 0.83
CA VAL A 49 0.49 4.14 2.24
C VAL A 49 1.99 3.95 2.34
N TYR A 50 2.58 4.44 3.44
CA TYR A 50 3.98 4.22 3.78
C TYR A 50 4.15 4.11 5.28
N TYR A 51 4.76 3.02 5.75
CA TYR A 51 5.04 2.80 7.17
C TYR A 51 6.54 2.62 7.37
N SER A 52 7.16 3.56 8.09
CA SER A 52 8.58 3.46 8.48
C SER A 52 8.81 2.43 9.59
N PHE A 53 7.79 2.20 10.43
CA PHE A 53 7.87 1.39 11.65
C PHE A 53 8.85 1.89 12.72
N ASP A 54 9.38 3.11 12.54
CA ASP A 54 10.26 3.74 13.50
C ASP A 54 9.54 3.99 14.83
N GLY A 55 10.21 3.69 15.94
CA GLY A 55 9.64 3.71 17.29
C GLY A 55 8.55 2.66 17.54
N GLY A 56 8.37 1.68 16.64
CA GLY A 56 7.20 0.80 16.66
C GLY A 56 5.90 1.51 16.28
N SER A 57 6.00 2.66 15.60
CA SER A 57 4.87 3.39 15.06
C SER A 57 4.16 2.57 13.98
N ARG A 58 2.83 2.66 13.94
CA ARG A 58 1.99 2.13 12.85
C ARG A 58 1.25 3.27 12.12
N THR A 59 1.74 4.48 12.31
CA THR A 59 1.21 5.67 11.63
C THR A 59 1.63 5.65 10.17
N ASP A 60 0.68 5.94 9.28
CA ASP A 60 0.97 6.13 7.87
C ASP A 60 1.74 7.45 7.70
N ASN A 61 2.97 7.33 7.21
CA ASN A 61 3.84 8.43 6.81
C ASN A 61 3.61 8.85 5.34
N GLY A 62 2.66 8.21 4.64
CA GLY A 62 2.19 8.56 3.31
C GLY A 62 1.12 9.67 3.31
N PRO A 63 0.55 9.98 2.13
CA PRO A 63 -0.32 11.16 1.95
C PRO A 63 -1.75 10.97 2.48
N ASN A 64 -2.15 9.75 2.86
CA ASN A 64 -3.55 9.38 3.10
C ASN A 64 -3.89 9.14 4.58
N GLY A 65 -2.90 9.05 5.48
CA GLY A 65 -3.13 8.95 6.92
C GLY A 65 -3.81 7.64 7.35
N ILE A 66 -3.58 6.55 6.62
CA ILE A 66 -4.21 5.25 6.85
C ILE A 66 -3.46 4.49 7.95
N ASN A 67 -3.68 4.85 9.21
CA ASN A 67 -2.95 4.26 10.33
C ASN A 67 -3.33 2.78 10.56
N GLY A 68 -2.32 1.95 10.85
CA GLY A 68 -2.49 0.54 11.18
C GLY A 68 -2.84 0.31 12.64
N THR A 69 -3.68 -0.70 12.89
CA THR A 69 -3.98 -1.19 14.23
C THR A 69 -3.34 -2.56 14.42
N ALA A 70 -2.66 -2.76 15.55
CA ALA A 70 -2.05 -4.04 15.88
C ALA A 70 -3.07 -4.97 16.55
N SER A 71 -3.05 -6.23 16.17
CA SER A 71 -3.62 -7.33 16.94
C SER A 71 -2.47 -8.09 17.57
N GLY A 72 -2.49 -8.24 18.91
CA GLY A 72 -1.39 -8.83 19.67
C GLY A 72 -0.21 -7.89 19.94
N SER A 73 0.80 -8.40 20.64
CA SER A 73 1.98 -7.65 21.07
C SER A 73 3.07 -7.65 20.00
N LEU A 74 3.36 -6.48 19.42
CA LEU A 74 4.47 -6.27 18.50
C LEU A 74 5.65 -5.63 19.24
N SER A 75 6.87 -6.07 18.94
CA SER A 75 8.10 -5.45 19.42
C SER A 75 8.78 -4.65 18.32
N SER A 76 9.38 -3.52 18.68
CA SER A 76 10.31 -2.81 17.81
C SER A 76 11.70 -3.46 17.89
N THR A 77 12.39 -3.54 16.76
CA THR A 77 13.74 -4.09 16.64
C THR A 77 14.57 -3.25 15.69
N THR A 78 15.86 -3.58 15.51
CA THR A 78 16.71 -2.91 14.53
C THR A 78 16.27 -3.28 13.11
N GLY A 79 15.92 -2.26 12.32
CA GLY A 79 15.46 -2.39 10.95
C GLY A 79 16.60 -2.51 9.94
N ARG A 80 16.26 -2.67 8.65
CA ARG A 80 17.23 -2.47 7.55
C ARG A 80 17.71 -1.02 7.51
N VAL A 81 16.80 -0.11 7.81
CA VAL A 81 16.99 1.32 8.07
C VAL A 81 16.31 1.57 9.40
N ASN A 82 16.96 2.29 10.32
CA ASN A 82 16.42 2.64 11.63
C ASN A 82 15.81 1.43 12.39
N GLN A 83 14.49 1.39 12.57
CA GLN A 83 13.80 0.34 13.30
C GLN A 83 12.83 -0.43 12.40
N ALA A 84 12.36 -1.57 12.89
CA ALA A 84 11.34 -2.39 12.25
C ALA A 84 10.44 -3.04 13.29
N LEU A 85 9.29 -3.54 12.85
CA LEU A 85 8.44 -4.38 13.69
C LEU A 85 8.87 -5.85 13.58
N GLN A 86 8.94 -6.50 14.73
CA GLN A 86 9.12 -7.94 14.83
C GLN A 86 7.78 -8.62 15.12
N PHE A 87 7.44 -9.56 14.25
CA PHE A 87 6.22 -10.36 14.35
C PHE A 87 6.58 -11.72 14.97
N ASN A 88 6.28 -11.89 16.25
CA ASN A 88 6.48 -13.15 16.97
C ASN A 88 5.18 -13.96 16.91
N SER A 89 5.11 -15.03 16.11
CA SER A 89 3.97 -15.98 15.96
C SER A 89 2.60 -15.51 16.50
N GLY A 90 1.75 -14.94 15.64
CA GLY A 90 0.35 -14.61 15.97
C GLY A 90 -0.04 -13.17 15.67
N PRO A 91 0.68 -12.16 16.21
CA PRO A 91 0.43 -10.75 15.93
C PRO A 91 0.47 -10.39 14.45
N TYR A 92 -0.38 -9.43 14.10
CA TYR A 92 -0.50 -8.84 12.76
C TYR A 92 -0.94 -7.37 12.87
N ILE A 93 -0.80 -6.63 11.78
CA ILE A 93 -1.34 -5.28 11.64
C ILE A 93 -2.50 -5.36 10.66
N TYR A 94 -3.63 -4.78 11.03
CA TYR A 94 -4.76 -4.61 10.14
C TYR A 94 -5.03 -3.13 9.91
N TYR A 95 -5.60 -2.83 8.76
CA TYR A 95 -5.97 -1.49 8.33
C TYR A 95 -7.48 -1.47 8.10
N SER A 96 -8.14 -0.35 8.35
CA SER A 96 -9.55 -0.22 7.96
C SER A 96 -9.66 -0.38 6.44
N TYR A 97 -10.72 -1.04 5.97
CA TYR A 97 -10.88 -1.40 4.55
C TYR A 97 -11.20 -0.19 3.65
N THR A 98 -11.89 0.81 4.20
CA THR A 98 -12.46 1.93 3.43
C THR A 98 -11.50 2.72 2.55
N PRO A 99 -10.20 2.92 2.87
CA PRO A 99 -9.32 3.71 2.03
C PRO A 99 -8.65 2.89 0.92
N PHE A 100 -8.71 1.56 0.90
CA PHE A 100 -8.09 0.72 -0.15
C PHE A 100 -9.09 0.32 -1.24
N TYR A 101 -9.89 1.26 -1.73
CA TYR A 101 -11.04 0.98 -2.59
C TYR A 101 -10.70 0.16 -3.85
N PHE A 102 -9.57 0.44 -4.51
CA PHE A 102 -9.16 -0.24 -5.73
C PHE A 102 -8.42 -1.58 -5.51
N LEU A 103 -8.10 -1.92 -4.27
CA LEU A 103 -7.37 -3.15 -3.96
C LEU A 103 -8.30 -4.35 -4.20
N GLY A 104 -7.86 -5.29 -5.04
CA GLY A 104 -8.69 -6.44 -5.44
C GLY A 104 -9.75 -6.15 -6.51
N ILE A 105 -9.81 -4.92 -7.05
CA ILE A 105 -10.65 -4.62 -8.22
C ILE A 105 -9.86 -4.91 -9.50
N SER A 106 -10.46 -5.71 -10.39
CA SER A 106 -9.86 -6.04 -11.69
C SER A 106 -9.64 -4.78 -12.52
N GLY A 107 -8.47 -4.66 -13.16
CA GLY A 107 -8.12 -3.48 -13.97
C GLY A 107 -7.29 -2.43 -13.24
N HIS A 108 -7.11 -2.55 -11.92
CA HIS A 108 -6.28 -1.63 -11.14
C HIS A 108 -4.91 -2.24 -10.85
N PRO A 109 -3.82 -1.70 -11.44
CA PRO A 109 -2.48 -2.15 -11.11
C PRO A 109 -2.10 -1.71 -9.69
N LEU A 110 -1.24 -2.49 -9.04
CA LEU A 110 -0.72 -2.13 -7.72
C LEU A 110 0.74 -2.52 -7.58
N THR A 111 1.41 -1.91 -6.62
CA THR A 111 2.76 -2.26 -6.20
C THR A 111 2.82 -2.32 -4.69
N ILE A 112 3.47 -3.34 -4.16
CA ILE A 112 3.82 -3.47 -2.75
C ILE A 112 5.34 -3.58 -2.68
N ALA A 113 5.97 -2.73 -1.87
CA ALA A 113 7.40 -2.79 -1.61
C ALA A 113 7.65 -2.81 -0.10
N LEU A 114 8.45 -3.77 0.37
CA LEU A 114 8.79 -3.89 1.78
C LEU A 114 10.17 -4.53 1.99
N TRP A 115 10.74 -4.29 3.16
CA TRP A 115 11.89 -5.02 3.66
C TRP A 115 11.43 -6.12 4.61
N ALA A 116 11.94 -7.34 4.43
CA ALA A 116 11.68 -8.46 5.33
C ALA A 116 12.99 -9.15 5.74
N LYS A 117 13.02 -9.67 6.97
CA LYS A 117 14.13 -10.49 7.50
C LYS A 117 13.54 -11.68 8.24
N PRO A 118 13.39 -12.84 7.58
CA PRO A 118 12.97 -14.06 8.26
C PRO A 118 14.05 -14.50 9.26
N THR A 119 13.71 -14.70 10.54
CA THR A 119 14.70 -15.06 11.59
C THR A 119 14.51 -16.45 12.21
N GLY A 120 13.42 -17.14 11.90
CA GLY A 120 13.10 -18.48 12.41
C GLY A 120 13.12 -19.55 11.34
N SER A 121 12.55 -20.73 11.62
CA SER A 121 12.26 -21.69 10.57
C SER A 121 11.25 -21.11 9.57
N TYR A 122 11.34 -21.54 8.32
CA TYR A 122 10.32 -21.27 7.33
C TYR A 122 9.05 -22.07 7.68
N ALA A 123 8.24 -21.56 8.59
CA ALA A 123 6.82 -21.90 8.61
C ALA A 123 6.13 -21.22 7.42
N GLN A 124 4.99 -21.73 6.99
CA GLN A 124 4.17 -20.98 6.04
C GLN A 124 3.74 -19.67 6.70
N GLN A 125 4.07 -18.54 6.07
CA GLN A 125 3.86 -17.21 6.62
C GLN A 125 3.18 -16.31 5.60
N THR A 126 2.30 -15.43 6.09
CA THR A 126 1.69 -14.38 5.26
C THR A 126 2.39 -13.07 5.55
N LEU A 127 2.80 -12.37 4.49
CA LEU A 127 3.40 -11.04 4.59
C LEU A 127 2.34 -9.97 4.34
N VAL A 128 1.52 -10.16 3.31
CA VAL A 128 0.41 -9.27 2.97
C VAL A 128 -0.82 -10.11 2.62
N LEU A 129 -1.92 -9.83 3.32
CA LEU A 129 -3.24 -10.41 3.10
C LEU A 129 -4.21 -9.30 2.75
N VAL A 130 -5.07 -9.57 1.78
CA VAL A 130 -6.31 -8.82 1.58
C VAL A 130 -7.45 -9.75 1.91
N ASP A 131 -8.29 -9.32 2.84
CA ASP A 131 -9.40 -10.12 3.36
C ASP A 131 -10.70 -9.33 3.26
N SER A 132 -11.79 -10.06 3.09
CA SER A 132 -13.16 -9.58 3.10
C SER A 132 -14.04 -10.58 3.84
N SER A 133 -15.32 -10.28 4.03
CA SER A 133 -16.22 -11.23 4.70
C SER A 133 -16.45 -12.54 3.94
N SER A 134 -16.10 -12.64 2.65
CA SER A 134 -16.40 -13.80 1.80
C SER A 134 -15.22 -14.36 1.01
N TRP A 135 -14.08 -13.69 0.99
CA TRP A 135 -12.87 -14.13 0.28
C TRP A 135 -11.61 -13.51 0.89
N CYS A 136 -10.50 -14.23 0.78
CA CYS A 136 -9.19 -13.78 1.20
C CYS A 136 -8.12 -14.12 0.15
N VAL A 137 -7.14 -13.24 -0.05
CA VAL A 137 -6.03 -13.43 -0.99
C VAL A 137 -4.72 -13.05 -0.33
N HIS A 138 -3.79 -13.99 -0.29
CA HIS A 138 -2.43 -13.78 0.21
C HIS A 138 -1.56 -13.13 -0.87
N TYR A 139 -1.66 -11.80 -1.05
CA TYR A 139 -0.90 -11.08 -2.07
C TYR A 139 0.60 -11.39 -2.02
N LEU A 140 1.14 -11.52 -0.81
CA LEU A 140 2.52 -11.91 -0.59
C LEU A 140 2.61 -12.87 0.61
N ALA A 141 3.22 -14.03 0.39
CA ALA A 141 3.41 -15.06 1.39
C ALA A 141 4.77 -15.75 1.21
N MET A 142 5.13 -16.58 2.18
CA MET A 142 6.32 -17.42 2.17
C MET A 142 5.91 -18.86 2.47
N SER A 143 6.37 -19.80 1.65
CA SER A 143 6.14 -21.23 1.85
C SER A 143 6.95 -21.78 3.02
N SER A 144 6.69 -23.03 3.40
CA SER A 144 7.46 -23.75 4.41
C SER A 144 8.93 -24.03 4.05
N THR A 145 9.35 -23.69 2.82
CA THR A 145 10.76 -23.78 2.38
C THR A 145 11.45 -22.43 2.31
N GLY A 146 10.72 -21.35 2.61
CA GLY A 146 11.22 -19.97 2.49
C GLY A 146 11.02 -19.37 1.11
N GLN A 147 10.47 -20.13 0.16
CA GLN A 147 10.12 -19.61 -1.16
C GLN A 147 9.03 -18.55 -1.04
N LEU A 148 9.30 -17.36 -1.60
CA LEU A 148 8.31 -16.31 -1.75
C LEU A 148 7.22 -16.79 -2.72
N VAL A 149 5.96 -16.57 -2.35
CA VAL A 149 4.80 -16.86 -3.20
C VAL A 149 3.95 -15.61 -3.25
N ALA A 150 3.57 -15.22 -4.46
CA ALA A 150 2.81 -14.01 -4.70
C ALA A 150 1.50 -14.37 -5.39
N TYR A 151 0.38 -13.84 -4.89
CA TYR A 151 -0.94 -14.02 -5.49
C TYR A 151 -1.56 -12.69 -5.90
N SER A 152 -2.55 -12.73 -6.77
CA SER A 152 -3.39 -11.59 -7.12
C SER A 152 -4.80 -12.05 -7.45
N TRP A 153 -5.73 -11.11 -7.51
CA TRP A 153 -7.12 -11.37 -7.86
C TRP A 153 -7.44 -10.91 -9.29
N LYS A 154 -7.97 -11.83 -10.10
CA LYS A 154 -8.54 -11.54 -11.43
C LYS A 154 -9.84 -12.31 -11.66
N GLY A 155 -10.74 -12.29 -10.67
CA GLY A 155 -11.94 -13.14 -10.64
C GLY A 155 -11.67 -14.59 -10.20
N ALA A 156 -10.40 -14.93 -9.99
CA ALA A 156 -9.87 -16.09 -9.30
C ALA A 156 -8.43 -15.76 -8.85
N ASP A 157 -7.89 -16.59 -7.94
CA ASP A 157 -6.50 -16.47 -7.48
C ASP A 157 -5.53 -16.85 -8.60
N ILE A 158 -4.62 -15.94 -8.91
CA ILE A 158 -3.47 -16.20 -9.79
C ILE A 158 -2.19 -16.10 -8.98
N GLY A 159 -1.28 -17.05 -9.16
CA GLY A 159 -0.06 -17.16 -8.33
C GLY A 159 1.22 -17.25 -9.15
N THR A 160 2.33 -16.78 -8.56
CA THR A 160 3.68 -17.01 -9.05
C THR A 160 4.64 -17.28 -7.89
N ASN A 161 5.70 -18.02 -8.17
CA ASN A 161 6.73 -18.35 -7.18
C ASN A 161 7.96 -17.47 -7.43
N GLY A 162 8.44 -16.86 -6.35
CA GLY A 162 9.68 -16.10 -6.32
C GLY A 162 10.86 -16.92 -5.80
N PRO A 163 11.96 -16.23 -5.42
CA PRO A 163 13.13 -16.87 -4.85
C PRO A 163 12.88 -17.31 -3.39
N ILE A 164 13.80 -18.12 -2.86
CA ILE A 164 13.86 -18.44 -1.43
C ILE A 164 14.53 -17.27 -0.70
N LEU A 165 13.86 -16.74 0.33
CA LEU A 165 14.40 -15.65 1.14
C LEU A 165 15.44 -16.18 2.12
N PRO A 166 16.69 -15.69 2.13
CA PRO A 166 17.70 -16.14 3.09
C PRO A 166 17.31 -15.80 4.54
N LEU A 167 17.54 -16.74 5.46
CA LEU A 167 17.38 -16.47 6.89
C LEU A 167 18.35 -15.38 7.36
N ASN A 168 17.91 -14.64 8.38
CA ASN A 168 18.66 -13.62 9.09
C ASN A 168 19.24 -12.51 8.20
N THR A 169 18.70 -12.34 7.00
CA THR A 169 19.17 -11.37 6.01
C THR A 169 18.02 -10.48 5.58
N TRP A 170 18.22 -9.15 5.66
CA TRP A 170 17.26 -8.19 5.14
C TRP A 170 17.18 -8.28 3.63
N THR A 171 16.00 -8.58 3.11
CA THR A 171 15.71 -8.68 1.69
C THR A 171 14.64 -7.64 1.31
N HIS A 172 14.89 -6.88 0.25
CA HIS A 172 13.89 -5.99 -0.33
C HIS A 172 13.01 -6.80 -1.26
N ILE A 173 11.70 -6.74 -1.05
CA ILE A 173 10.72 -7.46 -1.85
C ILE A 173 9.85 -6.42 -2.55
N GLY A 174 9.84 -6.48 -3.88
CA GLY A 174 8.90 -5.75 -4.71
C GLY A 174 7.91 -6.74 -5.30
N TYR A 175 6.63 -6.44 -5.16
CA TYR A 175 5.52 -7.12 -5.83
C TYR A 175 4.84 -6.09 -6.72
N THR A 176 4.61 -6.44 -7.97
CA THR A 176 3.83 -5.61 -8.90
C THR A 176 2.77 -6.46 -9.58
N TYR A 177 1.60 -5.88 -9.80
CA TYR A 177 0.54 -6.52 -10.57
C TYR A 177 -0.07 -5.53 -11.56
N SER A 178 -0.36 -6.02 -12.76
CA SER A 178 -1.27 -5.37 -13.71
C SER A 178 -2.01 -6.41 -14.53
N THR A 179 -3.20 -6.08 -15.02
CA THR A 179 -3.98 -6.99 -15.87
C THR A 179 -3.28 -7.35 -17.18
N THR A 180 -2.39 -6.49 -17.67
CA THR A 180 -1.64 -6.67 -18.92
C THR A 180 -0.38 -7.50 -18.72
N ASN A 181 0.37 -7.28 -17.62
CA ASN A 181 1.68 -7.91 -17.42
C ASN A 181 1.68 -9.05 -16.40
N GLY A 182 0.58 -9.29 -15.69
CA GLY A 182 0.50 -10.25 -14.60
C GLY A 182 1.26 -9.80 -13.36
N ILE A 183 1.64 -10.77 -12.51
CA ILE A 183 2.44 -10.57 -11.30
C ILE A 183 3.93 -10.58 -11.67
N ARG A 184 4.72 -9.66 -11.11
CA ARG A 184 6.19 -9.66 -11.17
C ARG A 184 6.81 -9.33 -9.82
#